data_AF-A0A813M1I1-F1
#
_entry.id   AF-A0A813M1I1-F1
#
_cell.length_a   1.000
_cell.length_b   1.000
_cell.length_c   1.000
_cell.angle_alpha   90.00
_cell.angle_beta   90.00
_cell.angle_gamma   90.00
#
_symmetry.space_group_name_H-M   'P 1'
#
loop_
_entity.id
_entity.type
_entity.pdbx_description
1 polymer ?
#
loop_
_entity_poly.entity_id
_entity_poly.type
_entity_poly.pdbx_seq_one_letter_code
_entity_poly.pdbx_strand_id
1 'polypeptide(L)'
;MTGGIEESFNTKDIKDQDQFWQTMGIALKHDAMVGCSITPDPTEREAKMTNGLIKGHAYAVTAAVRVKLMTNEIVQIVRCRNPWGNEVEWKGAWSDGDLNNWNKVDQHTREQLHYQKQADGEFWMLYSDWLKNFEHIQICNLSPDSFEGQLTAQQVTIKTFRTDFFLYSHEKKGKHITWRQTQFDGAWIKGQTAGGCGQPRVEKFFTNPQYLITITKTDIEGGDGLCTVICACLQKYTRQKRQQTGVQQAEEYINLRLYKIKDSIDMSQVGEGHKYYPKDLERQDDTGAYINKREVVGRFRIKPGHYILIPSTYEQDKEGEFLIRIFTEGGSTGQSLNIEQPDTGPPSPTTRNEKYEFNDGKGEDQSFSVMQWYDKLPESQRNLLKYGGIATVGVGVLCCLGFFSRKYCCKKKNPNKNNQPVLEY
;
A
#
# COMPACT_ATOMS: atom_id res chain seq x y z
N MET A 1 4.24 -2.54 -8.69
CA MET A 1 5.10 -1.35 -8.88
C MET A 1 5.39 -0.66 -7.57
N THR A 2 4.41 -0.43 -6.69
CA THR A 2 4.63 0.32 -5.43
C THR A 2 4.71 -0.53 -4.16
N GLY A 3 4.14 -1.74 -4.15
CA GLY A 3 4.02 -2.52 -2.91
C GLY A 3 2.97 -1.98 -1.92
N GLY A 4 2.24 -0.93 -2.29
CA GLY A 4 1.15 -0.34 -1.50
C GLY A 4 -0.14 -1.16 -1.47
N ILE A 5 -1.14 -0.63 -0.77
CA ILE A 5 -2.51 -1.18 -0.69
C ILE A 5 -3.42 -0.31 -1.56
N GLU A 6 -4.18 -0.94 -2.46
CA GLU A 6 -5.17 -0.26 -3.30
C GLU A 6 -6.57 -0.34 -2.70
N GLU A 7 -7.21 0.82 -2.55
CA GLU A 7 -8.64 0.92 -2.30
C GLU A 7 -9.34 1.37 -3.58
N SER A 8 -10.40 0.68 -3.98
CA SER A 8 -11.21 1.04 -5.14
C SER A 8 -12.58 1.57 -4.70
N PHE A 9 -13.01 2.67 -5.29
CA PHE A 9 -14.31 3.29 -5.05
C PHE A 9 -15.06 3.47 -6.37
N ASN A 10 -16.39 3.34 -6.32
CA ASN A 10 -17.27 3.76 -7.39
C ASN A 10 -18.02 5.02 -6.96
N THR A 11 -18.00 6.07 -7.77
CA THR A 11 -18.64 7.35 -7.40
C THR A 11 -20.14 7.22 -7.16
N LYS A 12 -20.81 6.28 -7.82
CA LYS A 12 -22.24 5.99 -7.65
C LYS A 12 -22.56 5.38 -6.28
N ASP A 13 -21.59 4.74 -5.65
CA ASP A 13 -21.75 4.10 -4.33
C ASP A 13 -21.39 5.06 -3.18
N ILE A 14 -20.81 6.23 -3.48
CA ILE A 14 -20.45 7.25 -2.48
C ILE A 14 -21.71 8.00 -2.04
N LYS A 15 -22.24 7.62 -0.87
CA LYS A 15 -23.41 8.26 -0.26
C LYS A 15 -23.07 9.57 0.45
N ASP A 16 -21.94 9.60 1.15
CA ASP A 16 -21.44 10.76 1.88
C ASP A 16 -20.24 11.36 1.14
N GLN A 17 -20.49 12.42 0.38
CA GLN A 17 -19.48 13.08 -0.44
C GLN A 17 -18.47 13.88 0.40
N ASP A 18 -18.87 14.35 1.59
CA ASP A 18 -18.00 15.10 2.49
C ASP A 18 -17.03 14.16 3.21
N GLN A 19 -17.51 13.00 3.65
CA GLN A 19 -16.66 11.95 4.19
C GLN A 19 -15.67 11.42 3.14
N PHE A 20 -16.12 11.28 1.89
CA PHE A 20 -15.21 10.87 0.82
C PHE A 20 -14.16 11.95 0.49
N TRP A 21 -14.55 13.23 0.53
CA TRP A 21 -13.61 14.35 0.38
C TRP A 21 -12.50 14.28 1.42
N GLN A 22 -12.84 14.03 2.69
CA GLN A 22 -11.85 13.83 3.76
C GLN A 22 -10.96 12.61 3.48
N THR A 23 -11.55 11.49 3.04
CA THR A 23 -10.80 10.27 2.70
C THR A 23 -9.76 10.52 1.60
N MET A 24 -10.15 11.19 0.53
CA MET A 24 -9.23 11.58 -0.56
C MET A 24 -8.18 12.58 -0.09
N GLY A 25 -8.57 13.56 0.73
CA GLY A 25 -7.66 14.55 1.29
C GLY A 25 -6.58 13.92 2.16
N ILE A 26 -6.95 13.02 3.07
CA ILE A 26 -6.02 12.24 3.91
C ILE A 26 -5.11 11.39 3.01
N ALA A 27 -5.67 10.68 2.02
CA ALA A 27 -4.86 9.87 1.12
C ALA A 27 -3.76 10.70 0.42
N LEU A 28 -4.12 11.86 -0.15
CA LEU A 28 -3.16 12.75 -0.80
C LEU A 28 -2.11 13.32 0.18
N LYS A 29 -2.48 13.58 1.45
CA LYS A 29 -1.51 13.98 2.50
C LYS A 29 -0.50 12.89 2.83
N HIS A 30 -0.92 11.63 2.72
CA HIS A 30 -0.07 10.46 2.91
C HIS A 30 0.72 10.09 1.63
N ASP A 31 0.78 11.01 0.66
CA ASP A 31 1.39 10.82 -0.67
C ASP A 31 0.84 9.59 -1.41
N ALA A 32 -0.40 9.18 -1.11
CA ALA A 32 -1.06 8.11 -1.84
C ALA A 32 -1.23 8.53 -3.30
N MET A 33 -1.06 7.57 -4.21
CA MET A 33 -1.35 7.81 -5.61
C MET A 33 -2.85 7.65 -5.83
N VAL A 34 -3.50 8.68 -6.37
CA VAL A 34 -4.93 8.64 -6.66
C VAL A 34 -5.14 8.65 -8.17
N GLY A 35 -5.83 7.64 -8.68
CA GLY A 35 -6.24 7.52 -10.07
C GLY A 35 -7.75 7.59 -10.21
N CYS A 36 -8.24 8.07 -11.35
CA CYS A 36 -9.65 8.01 -11.68
C CYS A 36 -9.87 7.72 -13.17
N SER A 37 -11.01 7.11 -13.49
CA SER A 37 -11.39 6.80 -14.86
C SER A 37 -12.89 6.82 -15.07
N ILE A 38 -13.27 6.90 -16.34
CA ILE A 38 -14.66 6.86 -16.80
C ILE A 38 -14.84 5.56 -17.59
N THR A 39 -15.95 4.85 -17.37
CA THR A 39 -16.21 3.58 -18.08
C THR A 39 -16.21 3.79 -19.60
N PRO A 40 -15.48 2.95 -20.36
CA PRO A 40 -15.48 3.03 -21.82
C PRO A 40 -16.85 2.65 -22.41
N ASP A 41 -17.17 3.21 -23.58
CA ASP A 41 -18.24 2.66 -24.39
C ASP A 41 -17.76 1.33 -25.01
N PRO A 42 -18.58 0.26 -25.05
CA PRO A 42 -18.11 -1.07 -25.49
C PRO A 42 -17.53 -1.10 -26.91
N THR A 43 -17.94 -0.16 -27.75
CA THR A 43 -17.60 -0.08 -29.17
C THR A 43 -16.47 0.91 -29.47
N GLU A 44 -16.11 1.77 -28.51
CA GLU A 44 -15.16 2.86 -28.73
C GLU A 44 -14.09 2.88 -27.64
N ARG A 45 -12.83 2.75 -28.08
CA ARG A 45 -11.69 2.98 -27.18
C ARG A 45 -11.43 4.48 -27.10
N GLU A 46 -11.22 4.98 -25.88
CA GLU A 46 -10.77 6.36 -25.65
C GLU A 46 -11.67 7.42 -26.28
N ALA A 47 -12.99 7.25 -26.11
CA ALA A 47 -14.00 8.15 -26.66
C ALA A 47 -13.91 9.54 -26.00
N LYS A 48 -13.70 10.58 -26.82
CA LYS A 48 -13.64 11.97 -26.37
C LYS A 48 -15.06 12.51 -26.13
N MET A 49 -15.28 13.06 -24.94
CA MET A 49 -16.53 13.68 -24.54
C MET A 49 -16.55 15.17 -24.92
N THR A 50 -17.75 15.75 -25.02
CA THR A 50 -17.94 17.18 -25.36
C THR A 50 -17.38 18.13 -24.30
N ASN A 51 -17.35 17.68 -23.04
CA ASN A 51 -16.75 18.39 -21.91
C ASN A 51 -15.21 18.28 -21.86
N GLY A 52 -14.58 17.60 -22.82
CA GLY A 52 -13.13 17.45 -22.95
C GLY A 52 -12.52 16.22 -22.28
N LEU A 53 -13.28 15.48 -21.45
CA LEU A 53 -12.80 14.24 -20.84
C LEU A 53 -12.79 13.08 -21.84
N ILE A 54 -12.11 12.00 -21.48
CA ILE A 54 -11.96 10.79 -22.31
C ILE A 54 -12.46 9.59 -21.53
N LYS A 55 -13.36 8.81 -22.12
CA LYS A 55 -13.84 7.54 -21.57
C LYS A 55 -12.85 6.40 -21.82
N GLY A 56 -12.77 5.44 -20.91
CA GLY A 56 -11.81 4.33 -21.02
C GLY A 56 -10.35 4.75 -20.83
N HIS A 57 -10.11 5.94 -20.29
CA HIS A 57 -8.78 6.50 -20.06
C HIS A 57 -8.56 6.75 -18.57
N ALA A 58 -7.30 6.60 -18.15
CA ALA A 58 -6.90 6.81 -16.76
C ALA A 58 -6.34 8.22 -16.57
N TYR A 59 -6.81 8.90 -15.53
CA TYR A 59 -6.34 10.20 -15.08
C TYR A 59 -5.73 10.06 -13.69
N ALA A 60 -4.74 10.90 -13.37
CA ALA A 60 -4.19 11.01 -12.02
C ALA A 60 -4.81 12.20 -11.30
N VAL A 61 -5.18 12.07 -10.03
CA VAL A 61 -5.54 13.20 -9.17
C VAL A 61 -4.27 13.68 -8.48
N THR A 62 -3.88 14.94 -8.73
CA THR A 62 -2.61 15.52 -8.25
C THR A 62 -2.80 16.51 -7.11
N ALA A 63 -4.02 17.00 -6.88
CA ALA A 63 -4.36 17.82 -5.72
C ALA A 63 -5.88 17.84 -5.48
N ALA A 64 -6.29 18.07 -4.23
CA ALA A 64 -7.67 18.38 -3.86
C ALA A 64 -7.65 19.43 -2.75
N VAL A 65 -8.31 20.57 -2.97
CA VAL A 65 -8.22 21.73 -2.08
C VAL A 65 -9.54 22.45 -1.92
N ARG A 66 -9.70 23.11 -0.77
CA ARG A 66 -10.76 24.10 -0.53
C ARG A 66 -10.19 25.49 -0.80
N VAL A 67 -10.78 26.22 -1.74
CA VAL A 67 -10.37 27.58 -2.11
C VAL A 67 -11.38 28.56 -1.54
N LYS A 68 -10.90 29.54 -0.78
CA LYS A 68 -11.71 30.68 -0.36
C LYS A 68 -11.67 31.76 -1.45
N LEU A 69 -12.81 32.09 -2.02
CA LEU A 69 -12.96 33.12 -3.03
C LEU A 69 -12.92 34.52 -2.38
N MET A 70 -12.68 35.55 -3.18
CA MET A 70 -12.78 36.96 -2.74
C MET A 70 -14.19 37.33 -2.23
N THR A 71 -15.22 36.58 -2.63
CA THR A 71 -16.59 36.70 -2.12
C THR A 71 -16.78 36.10 -0.72
N ASN A 72 -15.74 35.53 -0.11
CA ASN A 72 -15.74 34.71 1.10
C ASN A 72 -16.43 33.34 0.99
N GLU A 73 -16.95 32.98 -0.19
CA GLU A 73 -17.41 31.62 -0.48
C GLU A 73 -16.23 30.63 -0.48
N ILE A 74 -16.47 29.40 -0.05
CA ILE A 74 -15.47 28.32 -0.09
C ILE A 74 -15.94 27.27 -1.09
N VAL A 75 -15.07 26.92 -2.03
CA VAL A 75 -15.32 25.90 -3.06
C VAL A 75 -14.32 24.76 -2.96
N GLN A 76 -14.75 23.54 -3.27
CA GLN A 76 -13.88 22.37 -3.36
C GLN A 76 -13.52 22.10 -4.83
N ILE A 77 -12.23 22.12 -5.13
CA ILE A 77 -11.72 21.83 -6.47
C ILE A 77 -10.67 20.70 -6.42
N VAL A 78 -10.65 19.92 -7.49
CA VAL A 78 -9.74 18.79 -7.69
C VAL A 78 -8.89 19.07 -8.92
N ARG A 79 -7.59 18.82 -8.82
CA ARG A 79 -6.66 18.88 -9.94
C ARG A 79 -6.42 17.48 -10.48
N CYS A 80 -6.70 17.29 -11.76
CA CYS A 80 -6.49 16.04 -12.46
C CYS A 80 -5.43 16.23 -13.55
N ARG A 81 -4.72 15.15 -13.88
CA ARG A 81 -3.74 15.11 -14.95
C ARG A 81 -4.06 13.98 -15.91
N ASN A 82 -4.22 14.34 -17.18
CA ASN A 82 -4.18 13.44 -18.31
C ASN A 82 -2.71 13.03 -18.57
N PRO A 83 -2.35 11.73 -18.48
CA PRO A 83 -0.98 11.27 -18.69
C PRO A 83 -0.42 11.56 -20.08
N TRP A 84 -1.25 11.79 -21.10
CA TRP A 84 -0.79 12.17 -22.43
C TRP A 84 -0.17 13.56 -22.49
N GLY A 85 -0.45 14.42 -21.50
CA GLY A 85 0.12 15.75 -21.41
C GLY A 85 -0.18 16.64 -22.60
N ASN A 86 -1.36 16.46 -23.22
CA ASN A 86 -1.80 17.19 -24.39
C ASN A 86 -3.04 18.04 -24.08
N GLU A 87 -3.47 18.83 -25.06
CA GLU A 87 -4.61 19.76 -25.00
C GLU A 87 -5.99 19.12 -24.75
N VAL A 88 -6.08 17.82 -24.49
CA VAL A 88 -7.33 17.14 -24.15
C VAL A 88 -7.56 17.23 -22.65
N GLU A 89 -8.17 18.36 -22.27
CA GLU A 89 -8.44 18.77 -20.89
C GLU A 89 -9.91 19.09 -20.66
N TRP A 90 -10.29 19.20 -19.39
CA TRP A 90 -11.62 19.64 -18.96
C TRP A 90 -11.98 21.02 -19.52
N LYS A 91 -13.21 21.16 -20.03
CA LYS A 91 -13.73 22.40 -20.64
C LYS A 91 -14.85 23.07 -19.82
N GLY A 92 -15.18 22.53 -18.66
CA GLY A 92 -16.23 23.07 -17.79
C GLY A 92 -15.72 24.10 -16.80
N ALA A 93 -16.47 24.26 -15.70
CA ALA A 93 -16.12 25.20 -14.62
C ALA A 93 -14.74 24.86 -14.02
N TRP A 94 -13.93 25.89 -13.76
CA TRP A 94 -12.55 25.80 -13.26
C TRP A 94 -11.51 25.23 -14.24
N SER A 95 -11.89 24.99 -15.50
CA SER A 95 -10.92 24.73 -16.56
C SER A 95 -9.91 25.87 -16.71
N ASP A 96 -8.81 25.59 -17.39
CA ASP A 96 -7.74 26.56 -17.65
C ASP A 96 -8.21 27.85 -18.32
N GLY A 97 -9.20 27.73 -19.21
CA GLY A 97 -9.83 28.84 -19.92
C GLY A 97 -10.90 29.60 -19.14
N ASP A 98 -11.36 29.11 -17.98
CA ASP A 98 -12.47 29.68 -17.21
C ASP A 98 -12.05 30.86 -16.33
N LEU A 99 -11.73 31.97 -17.00
CA LEU A 99 -11.32 33.20 -16.33
C LEU A 99 -12.42 33.76 -15.40
N ASN A 100 -13.70 33.41 -15.62
CA ASN A 100 -14.78 33.89 -14.77
C ASN A 100 -14.69 33.35 -13.35
N ASN A 101 -14.28 32.09 -13.17
CA ASN A 101 -14.05 31.52 -11.84
C ASN A 101 -12.66 31.84 -11.31
N TRP A 102 -11.62 31.78 -12.15
CA TRP A 102 -10.26 32.08 -11.71
C TRP A 102 -10.07 33.55 -11.28
N ASN A 103 -10.77 34.49 -11.89
CA ASN A 103 -10.73 35.90 -11.46
C ASN A 103 -11.42 36.15 -10.11
N LYS A 104 -12.14 35.17 -9.54
CA LYS A 104 -12.70 35.27 -8.17
C LYS A 104 -11.69 34.83 -7.10
N VAL A 105 -10.53 34.30 -7.50
CA VAL A 105 -9.44 33.89 -6.62
C VAL A 105 -8.38 34.98 -6.61
N ASP A 106 -7.89 35.36 -5.44
CA ASP A 106 -6.81 36.34 -5.34
C ASP A 106 -5.52 35.82 -6.01
N GLN A 107 -4.63 36.75 -6.40
CA GLN A 107 -3.42 36.39 -7.14
C GLN A 107 -2.52 35.43 -6.35
N HIS A 108 -2.36 35.64 -5.04
CA HIS A 108 -1.47 34.84 -4.21
C HIS A 108 -1.96 33.38 -4.13
N THR A 109 -3.26 33.18 -3.94
CA THR A 109 -3.86 31.85 -3.94
C THR A 109 -3.73 31.17 -5.32
N ARG A 110 -3.91 31.91 -6.44
CA ARG A 110 -3.73 31.32 -7.79
C ARG A 110 -2.31 30.83 -8.06
N GLU A 111 -1.30 31.61 -7.66
CA GLU A 111 0.11 31.21 -7.80
C GLU A 111 0.42 29.95 -7.00
N GLN A 112 -0.19 29.78 -5.82
CA GLN A 112 -0.03 28.58 -4.99
C GLN A 112 -0.71 27.36 -5.55
N LEU A 113 -1.89 27.54 -6.16
CA LEU A 113 -2.58 26.47 -6.88
C LEU A 113 -1.84 26.05 -8.15
N HIS A 114 -0.73 26.71 -8.49
CA HIS A 114 -0.01 26.53 -9.74
C HIS A 114 -0.94 26.65 -10.95
N TYR A 115 -1.94 27.54 -10.86
CA TYR A 115 -2.82 27.80 -11.98
C TYR A 115 -2.01 28.42 -13.11
N GLN A 116 -2.04 27.76 -14.26
CA GLN A 116 -1.50 28.24 -15.52
C GLN A 116 -2.56 28.00 -16.57
N LYS A 117 -2.70 28.92 -17.52
CA LYS A 117 -3.57 28.69 -18.68
C LYS A 117 -2.72 28.00 -19.74
N GLN A 118 -2.56 26.69 -19.64
CA GLN A 118 -1.66 25.95 -20.51
C GLN A 118 -2.23 24.58 -20.85
N ALA A 119 -2.20 24.24 -22.13
CA ALA A 119 -2.58 22.91 -22.61
C ALA A 119 -1.48 21.87 -22.32
N ASP A 120 -1.32 21.45 -21.07
CA ASP A 120 -0.29 20.49 -20.61
C ASP A 120 -0.85 19.17 -20.05
N GLY A 121 -2.16 18.99 -20.16
CA GLY A 121 -2.92 17.85 -19.67
C GLY A 121 -3.30 17.93 -18.20
N GLU A 122 -2.84 18.93 -17.43
CA GLU A 122 -3.27 19.17 -16.05
C GLU A 122 -4.38 20.23 -16.00
N PHE A 123 -5.46 19.94 -15.28
CA PHE A 123 -6.60 20.84 -15.19
C PHE A 123 -7.27 20.78 -13.83
N TRP A 124 -7.91 21.87 -13.43
CA TRP A 124 -8.78 21.93 -12.27
C TRP A 124 -10.24 21.75 -12.66
N MET A 125 -11.04 21.19 -11.74
CA MET A 125 -12.48 21.11 -11.86
C MET A 125 -13.16 21.13 -10.49
N LEU A 126 -14.45 21.44 -10.44
CA LEU A 126 -15.24 21.31 -9.21
C LEU A 126 -15.26 19.85 -8.75
N TYR A 127 -15.14 19.63 -7.45
CA TYR A 127 -15.28 18.29 -6.86
C TYR A 127 -16.64 17.65 -7.17
N SER A 128 -17.71 18.45 -7.15
CA SER A 128 -19.05 18.00 -7.49
C SER A 128 -19.17 17.57 -8.96
N ASP A 129 -18.46 18.24 -9.87
CA ASP A 129 -18.40 17.82 -11.27
C ASP A 129 -17.51 16.60 -11.44
N TRP A 130 -16.42 16.50 -10.67
CA TRP A 130 -15.53 15.34 -10.69
C TRP A 130 -16.30 14.06 -10.30
N LEU A 131 -17.07 14.09 -9.21
CA LEU A 131 -17.93 12.96 -8.80
C LEU A 131 -19.01 12.61 -9.83
N LYS A 132 -19.52 13.58 -10.59
CA LYS A 132 -20.53 13.34 -11.64
C LYS A 132 -19.96 12.72 -12.91
N ASN A 133 -18.71 13.05 -13.24
CA ASN A 133 -18.10 12.66 -14.52
C ASN A 133 -17.24 11.40 -14.40
N PHE A 134 -16.48 11.25 -13.32
CA PHE A 134 -15.67 10.05 -13.08
C PHE A 134 -16.48 8.96 -12.40
N GLU A 135 -16.16 7.69 -12.71
CA GLU A 135 -16.91 6.55 -12.20
C GLU A 135 -16.06 5.67 -11.27
N HIS A 136 -14.82 5.42 -11.62
CA HIS A 136 -13.92 4.57 -10.85
C HIS A 136 -12.78 5.40 -10.27
N ILE A 137 -12.52 5.23 -8.98
CA ILE A 137 -11.45 5.90 -8.26
C ILE A 137 -10.59 4.84 -7.59
N GLN A 138 -9.28 4.98 -7.69
CA GLN A 138 -8.30 4.07 -7.08
C GLN A 138 -7.35 4.88 -6.22
N ILE A 139 -7.24 4.52 -4.95
CA ILE A 139 -6.30 5.12 -4.00
C ILE A 139 -5.26 4.07 -3.64
N CYS A 140 -4.02 4.29 -4.04
CA CYS A 140 -2.90 3.43 -3.67
C CYS A 140 -2.16 4.04 -2.48
N ASN A 141 -2.44 3.55 -1.28
CA ASN A 141 -1.74 3.91 -0.06
C ASN A 141 -0.35 3.29 -0.07
N LEU A 142 0.68 4.14 0.01
CA LEU A 142 2.07 3.72 -0.10
C LEU A 142 2.60 3.25 1.25
N SER A 143 3.48 2.25 1.22
CA SER A 143 4.23 1.85 2.41
C SER A 143 5.21 2.95 2.81
N PRO A 144 5.56 3.10 4.10
CA PRO A 144 6.57 4.08 4.51
C PRO A 144 7.90 3.92 3.76
N ASP A 145 8.28 2.69 3.41
CA ASP A 145 9.50 2.38 2.65
C ASP A 145 9.47 2.88 1.19
N SER A 146 8.30 3.27 0.67
CA SER A 146 8.15 3.71 -0.73
C SER A 146 8.97 4.97 -1.06
N PHE A 147 9.44 5.70 -0.04
CA PHE A 147 10.27 6.90 -0.18
C PHE A 147 11.64 6.80 0.53
N GLU A 148 11.96 5.68 1.18
CA GLU A 148 13.25 5.44 1.84
C GLU A 148 14.35 5.20 0.80
N GLY A 149 14.82 6.28 0.17
CA GLY A 149 15.94 6.24 -0.77
C GLY A 149 16.05 7.43 -1.73
N GLN A 150 15.03 8.30 -1.82
CA GLN A 150 15.03 9.44 -2.74
C GLN A 150 14.87 10.82 -2.07
N LEU A 151 14.73 10.88 -0.74
CA LEU A 151 14.58 12.15 -0.01
C LEU A 151 15.84 12.59 0.76
N THR A 152 17.01 12.06 0.41
CA THR A 152 18.29 12.73 0.71
C THR A 152 18.76 13.44 -0.56
N ALA A 153 18.68 14.77 -0.55
CA ALA A 153 19.24 15.67 -1.56
C ALA A 153 18.47 15.81 -2.89
N GLN A 154 17.16 16.03 -2.84
CA GLN A 154 16.50 17.03 -3.69
C GLN A 154 15.15 17.39 -3.07
N GLN A 155 14.95 18.68 -2.85
CA GLN A 155 13.70 19.27 -2.41
C GLN A 155 12.64 19.07 -3.51
N VAL A 156 12.09 17.87 -3.65
CA VAL A 156 10.72 17.74 -4.14
C VAL A 156 9.85 17.99 -2.92
N THR A 157 9.79 19.26 -2.52
CA THR A 157 8.64 19.74 -1.76
C THR A 157 7.47 19.66 -2.73
N ILE A 158 6.85 18.48 -2.85
CA ILE A 158 5.41 18.47 -3.09
C ILE A 158 4.90 19.28 -1.90
N LYS A 159 4.48 20.53 -2.17
CA LYS A 159 3.85 21.37 -1.15
C LYS A 159 2.52 20.71 -0.86
N THR A 160 2.53 19.64 -0.08
CA THR A 160 1.34 18.89 0.28
C THR A 160 0.55 19.77 1.23
N PHE A 161 -0.54 20.34 0.70
CA PHE A 161 -1.39 21.28 1.39
C PHE A 161 -2.02 20.59 2.61
N ARG A 162 -1.84 21.18 3.80
CA ARG A 162 -2.61 20.82 5.00
C ARG A 162 -4.08 21.15 4.73
N THR A 163 -4.88 20.14 4.41
CA THR A 163 -6.30 20.27 4.07
C THR A 163 -7.25 20.12 5.25
N ASP A 164 -6.79 20.30 6.50
CA ASP A 164 -7.71 20.45 7.63
C ASP A 164 -7.57 21.86 8.21
N PHE A 165 -8.51 22.70 7.80
CA PHE A 165 -8.69 24.10 8.18
C PHE A 165 -7.59 25.09 7.73
N PHE A 166 -8.05 26.30 7.36
CA PHE A 166 -7.31 27.54 7.03
C PHE A 166 -6.89 27.68 5.55
N LEU A 167 -7.45 28.64 4.80
CA LEU A 167 -6.93 30.02 4.74
C LEU A 167 -5.40 29.99 4.84
N TYR A 168 -4.73 30.14 3.70
CA TYR A 168 -3.27 30.11 3.64
C TYR A 168 -2.68 31.12 4.64
N SER A 169 -2.12 30.64 5.75
CA SER A 169 -1.31 31.46 6.63
C SER A 169 -0.16 30.62 7.18
N HIS A 170 1.03 30.95 6.69
CA HIS A 170 2.36 30.63 7.17
C HIS A 170 2.81 29.16 7.25
N GLU A 171 3.98 28.96 6.64
CA GLU A 171 4.92 27.87 6.88
C GLU A 171 4.97 27.46 8.36
N LYS A 172 4.41 26.29 8.66
CA LYS A 172 4.85 25.50 9.80
C LYS A 172 5.25 24.13 9.27
N LYS A 173 6.53 23.78 9.45
CA LYS A 173 7.10 22.43 9.30
C LYS A 173 6.20 21.42 10.02
N GLY A 174 5.22 20.87 9.32
CA GLY A 174 4.35 19.83 9.83
C GLY A 174 5.09 18.50 9.79
N LYS A 175 4.92 17.67 10.82
CA LYS A 175 5.39 16.29 10.81
C LYS A 175 4.69 15.56 9.65
N HIS A 176 5.46 15.03 8.71
CA HIS A 176 4.95 14.19 7.63
C HIS A 176 4.23 12.98 8.26
N ILE A 177 2.97 12.74 7.86
CA ILE A 177 2.17 11.65 8.41
C ILE A 177 2.37 10.46 7.47
N THR A 178 3.15 9.48 7.92
CA THR A 178 3.38 8.23 7.21
C THR A 178 2.45 7.15 7.75
N TRP A 179 1.98 6.27 6.86
CA TRP A 179 1.34 5.03 7.30
C TRP A 179 2.32 4.21 8.13
N ARG A 180 1.85 3.66 9.26
CA ARG A 180 2.53 2.56 9.92
C ARG A 180 2.01 1.28 9.32
N GLN A 181 2.92 0.45 8.81
CA GLN A 181 2.59 -0.82 8.17
C GLN A 181 3.01 -1.99 9.06
N THR A 182 2.12 -2.97 9.20
CA THR A 182 2.44 -4.31 9.71
C THR A 182 1.96 -5.36 8.71
N GLN A 183 2.72 -6.45 8.56
CA GLN A 183 2.39 -7.54 7.63
C GLN A 183 2.50 -8.89 8.32
N PHE A 184 1.66 -9.85 7.91
CA PHE A 184 1.67 -11.22 8.39
C PHE A 184 1.41 -12.21 7.28
N ASP A 185 2.23 -13.25 7.22
CA ASP A 185 1.98 -14.41 6.38
C ASP A 185 1.04 -15.39 7.09
N GLY A 186 0.08 -15.94 6.35
CA GLY A 186 -0.85 -16.93 6.86
C GLY A 186 -1.26 -17.94 5.80
N ALA A 187 -1.94 -19.01 6.25
CA ALA A 187 -2.45 -20.04 5.37
C ALA A 187 -3.78 -20.62 5.89
N TRP A 188 -4.70 -20.88 4.97
CA TRP A 188 -5.83 -21.76 5.21
C TRP A 188 -5.39 -23.20 4.92
N ILE A 189 -5.42 -24.04 5.95
CA ILE A 189 -4.99 -25.44 5.93
C ILE A 189 -6.22 -26.29 6.21
N LYS A 190 -6.47 -27.27 5.34
CA LYS A 190 -7.63 -28.15 5.45
C LYS A 190 -7.66 -28.88 6.80
N GLY A 191 -8.83 -28.91 7.44
CA GLY A 191 -9.02 -29.54 8.75
C GLY A 191 -8.38 -28.80 9.94
N GLN A 192 -7.68 -27.68 9.73
CA GLN A 192 -7.07 -26.88 10.80
C GLN A 192 -7.59 -25.44 10.76
N THR A 193 -7.12 -24.66 9.79
CA THR A 193 -7.34 -23.21 9.69
C THR A 193 -8.28 -22.81 8.55
N ALA A 194 -8.71 -23.75 7.71
CA ALA A 194 -9.66 -23.51 6.61
C ALA A 194 -11.13 -23.55 7.07
N GLY A 195 -11.52 -22.56 7.90
CA GLY A 195 -12.81 -22.53 8.60
C GLY A 195 -14.02 -22.17 7.73
N GLY A 196 -13.80 -21.53 6.58
CA GLY A 196 -14.86 -21.02 5.69
C GLY A 196 -15.61 -19.81 6.29
N CYS A 197 -16.75 -19.44 5.71
CA CYS A 197 -17.47 -18.19 6.04
C CYS A 197 -18.35 -18.22 7.30
N GLY A 198 -18.42 -19.37 7.99
CA GLY A 198 -19.25 -19.57 9.19
C GLY A 198 -20.66 -20.09 8.93
N GLN A 199 -21.03 -20.35 7.69
CA GLN A 199 -22.27 -21.05 7.36
C GLN A 199 -21.97 -22.49 6.90
N PRO A 200 -22.79 -23.48 7.30
CA PRO A 200 -23.88 -23.40 8.28
C PRO A 200 -23.41 -23.46 9.74
N ARG A 201 -22.10 -23.61 10.02
CA ARG A 201 -21.54 -23.77 11.38
C ARG A 201 -20.67 -22.59 11.76
N VAL A 202 -21.17 -21.76 12.68
CA VAL A 202 -20.51 -20.53 13.10
C VAL A 202 -19.20 -20.81 13.83
N GLU A 203 -19.11 -21.90 14.60
CA GLU A 203 -17.90 -22.21 15.37
C GLU A 203 -16.69 -22.47 14.45
N LYS A 204 -16.93 -23.12 13.30
CA LYS A 204 -15.88 -23.42 12.33
C LYS A 204 -15.27 -22.15 11.73
N PHE A 205 -16.00 -21.04 11.65
CA PHE A 205 -15.43 -19.76 11.23
C PHE A 205 -14.26 -19.31 12.10
N PHE A 206 -14.34 -19.52 13.42
CA PHE A 206 -13.33 -19.04 14.36
C PHE A 206 -12.09 -19.94 14.40
N THR A 207 -12.06 -21.03 13.63
CA THR A 207 -10.84 -21.79 13.37
C THR A 207 -9.96 -21.11 12.32
N ASN A 208 -10.48 -20.14 11.55
CA ASN A 208 -9.66 -19.34 10.66
C ASN A 208 -8.64 -18.47 11.42
N PRO A 209 -7.54 -18.08 10.72
CA PRO A 209 -6.87 -16.80 10.76
C PRO A 209 -7.19 -15.83 11.89
N GLN A 210 -6.44 -15.66 12.99
CA GLN A 210 -6.72 -14.54 13.92
C GLN A 210 -5.50 -13.62 14.09
N TYR A 211 -5.70 -12.33 13.81
CA TYR A 211 -4.68 -11.30 13.98
C TYR A 211 -5.16 -10.23 14.94
N LEU A 212 -4.43 -10.03 16.04
CA LEU A 212 -4.70 -8.95 16.98
C LEU A 212 -4.32 -7.62 16.33
N ILE A 213 -5.15 -6.60 16.55
CA ILE A 213 -4.88 -5.21 16.23
C ILE A 213 -5.18 -4.42 17.50
N THR A 214 -4.16 -3.80 18.07
CA THR A 214 -4.35 -2.87 19.20
C THR A 214 -4.31 -1.45 18.68
N ILE A 215 -5.30 -0.63 19.00
CA ILE A 215 -5.35 0.79 18.64
C ILE A 215 -5.26 1.61 19.92
N THR A 216 -4.19 2.40 20.05
CA THR A 216 -3.92 3.16 21.28
C THR A 216 -4.19 4.65 21.17
N LYS A 217 -4.26 5.20 19.95
CA LYS A 217 -4.52 6.62 19.70
C LYS A 217 -5.46 6.80 18.52
N THR A 218 -6.05 7.98 18.46
CA THR A 218 -6.93 8.44 17.37
C THR A 218 -6.13 9.14 16.28
N ASP A 219 -6.75 9.34 15.12
CA ASP A 219 -6.20 10.14 14.02
C ASP A 219 -5.96 11.57 14.51
N ILE A 220 -4.91 12.21 13.98
CA ILE A 220 -4.48 13.54 14.46
C ILE A 220 -5.47 14.61 14.03
N GLU A 221 -6.02 14.47 12.81
CA GLU A 221 -6.80 15.52 12.16
C GLU A 221 -8.31 15.19 12.08
N GLY A 222 -8.73 13.99 12.48
CA GLY A 222 -10.12 13.53 12.33
C GLY A 222 -11.13 14.21 13.27
N GLY A 223 -10.70 14.65 14.47
CA GLY A 223 -11.57 15.31 15.46
C GLY A 223 -12.74 14.48 16.00
N ASP A 224 -13.00 13.29 15.44
CA ASP A 224 -14.09 12.38 15.75
C ASP A 224 -13.73 11.31 16.81
N GLY A 225 -12.48 11.31 17.26
CA GLY A 225 -11.98 10.36 18.24
C GLY A 225 -11.82 8.94 17.70
N LEU A 226 -11.74 8.77 16.38
CA LEU A 226 -11.52 7.48 15.70
C LEU A 226 -10.10 7.38 15.15
N CYS A 227 -9.67 6.16 14.87
CA CYS A 227 -8.44 5.83 14.15
C CYS A 227 -8.79 5.19 12.82
N THR A 228 -8.10 5.61 11.75
CA THR A 228 -8.18 5.03 10.42
C THR A 228 -7.25 3.82 10.33
N VAL A 229 -7.84 2.67 10.02
CA VAL A 229 -7.14 1.41 9.80
C VAL A 229 -7.52 0.86 8.44
N ILE A 230 -6.53 0.59 7.59
CA ILE A 230 -6.73 -0.06 6.29
C ILE A 230 -6.12 -1.44 6.37
N CYS A 231 -6.95 -2.47 6.24
CA CYS A 231 -6.51 -3.86 6.25
C CYS A 231 -6.70 -4.48 4.88
N ALA A 232 -5.75 -5.29 4.45
CA ALA A 232 -5.79 -6.01 3.19
C ALA A 232 -5.45 -7.49 3.37
N CYS A 233 -6.10 -8.36 2.60
CA CYS A 233 -5.82 -9.78 2.51
C CYS A 233 -5.54 -10.16 1.06
N LEU A 234 -4.29 -10.54 0.76
CA LEU A 234 -3.81 -10.91 -0.57
C LEU A 234 -3.59 -12.41 -0.67
N GLN A 235 -4.18 -13.07 -1.67
CA GLN A 235 -3.91 -14.48 -1.98
C GLN A 235 -2.59 -14.62 -2.73
N LYS A 236 -1.73 -15.52 -2.26
CA LYS A 236 -0.42 -15.78 -2.86
C LYS A 236 -0.52 -16.81 -3.99
N TYR A 237 0.46 -16.76 -4.89
CA TYR A 237 0.69 -17.75 -5.94
C TYR A 237 -0.47 -18.02 -6.91
N THR A 238 -1.53 -17.20 -6.93
CA THR A 238 -2.71 -17.44 -7.80
C THR A 238 -2.33 -17.52 -9.27
N ARG A 239 -1.36 -16.71 -9.74
CA ARG A 239 -0.85 -16.76 -11.11
C ARG A 239 -0.15 -18.07 -11.44
N GLN A 240 0.65 -18.60 -10.52
CA GLN A 240 1.32 -19.89 -10.69
C GLN A 240 0.30 -21.02 -10.71
N LYS A 241 -0.70 -20.98 -9.82
CA LYS A 241 -1.82 -21.94 -9.79
C LYS A 241 -2.56 -21.97 -11.13
N ARG A 242 -2.87 -20.81 -11.74
CA ARG A 242 -3.46 -20.72 -13.09
C ARG A 242 -2.59 -21.38 -14.17
N GLN A 243 -1.28 -21.17 -14.14
CA GLN A 243 -0.37 -21.78 -15.12
C GLN A 243 -0.30 -23.30 -14.97
N GLN A 244 -0.35 -23.82 -13.73
CA GLN A 244 -0.25 -25.26 -13.46
C GLN A 244 -1.55 -26.00 -13.77
N THR A 245 -2.70 -25.42 -13.47
CA THR A 245 -4.01 -26.08 -13.65
C THR A 245 -4.70 -25.73 -14.97
N GLY A 246 -4.22 -24.72 -15.68
CA GLY A 246 -4.83 -24.23 -16.93
C GLY A 246 -6.14 -23.46 -16.73
N VAL A 247 -6.55 -23.17 -15.49
CA VAL A 247 -7.78 -22.43 -15.20
C VAL A 247 -7.60 -20.93 -15.43
N GLN A 248 -8.67 -20.26 -15.88
CA GLN A 248 -8.66 -18.81 -16.08
C GLN A 248 -8.67 -18.03 -14.74
N GLN A 249 -9.28 -18.59 -13.70
CA GLN A 249 -9.38 -17.99 -12.36
C GLN A 249 -8.94 -19.01 -11.31
N ALA A 250 -8.01 -18.61 -10.44
CA ALA A 250 -7.48 -19.48 -9.38
C ALA A 250 -7.64 -18.87 -7.97
N GLU A 251 -8.16 -17.65 -7.91
CA GLU A 251 -8.57 -16.92 -6.71
C GLU A 251 -9.76 -17.62 -6.06
N GLU A 252 -9.65 -17.85 -4.75
CA GLU A 252 -10.81 -18.22 -3.94
C GLU A 252 -11.63 -16.96 -3.63
N TYR A 253 -12.90 -17.17 -3.33
CA TYR A 253 -13.75 -16.12 -2.78
C TYR A 253 -13.33 -15.86 -1.33
N ILE A 254 -12.80 -14.67 -1.05
CA ILE A 254 -12.26 -14.31 0.27
C ILE A 254 -12.99 -13.12 0.87
N ASN A 255 -12.89 -13.00 2.20
CA ASN A 255 -13.37 -11.85 2.95
C ASN A 255 -12.50 -11.66 4.21
N LEU A 256 -12.50 -10.43 4.71
CA LEU A 256 -11.80 -10.04 5.93
C LEU A 256 -12.81 -9.42 6.90
N ARG A 257 -12.96 -10.04 8.08
CA ARG A 257 -13.90 -9.57 9.11
C ARG A 257 -13.16 -8.98 10.31
N LEU A 258 -13.67 -7.87 10.83
CA LEU A 258 -13.15 -7.18 12.00
C LEU A 258 -14.10 -7.35 13.20
N TYR A 259 -13.54 -7.75 14.33
CA TYR A 259 -14.24 -7.90 15.59
C TYR A 259 -13.54 -7.07 16.66
N LYS A 260 -14.31 -6.42 17.54
CA LYS A 260 -13.79 -5.83 18.77
C LYS A 260 -13.76 -6.91 19.85
N ILE A 261 -12.68 -6.98 20.62
CA ILE A 261 -12.63 -7.79 21.83
C ILE A 261 -13.45 -7.07 22.90
N LYS A 262 -14.36 -7.78 23.57
CA LYS A 262 -15.19 -7.19 24.62
C LYS A 262 -14.33 -6.64 25.75
N ASP A 263 -14.70 -5.48 26.27
CA ASP A 263 -13.94 -4.78 27.32
C ASP A 263 -13.87 -5.57 28.65
N SER A 264 -14.69 -6.61 28.81
CA SER A 264 -14.65 -7.55 29.95
C SER A 264 -13.48 -8.54 29.90
N ILE A 265 -12.77 -8.65 28.78
CA ILE A 265 -11.64 -9.57 28.62
C ILE A 265 -10.35 -8.87 29.03
N ASP A 266 -9.63 -9.45 29.99
CA ASP A 266 -8.34 -8.94 30.44
C ASP A 266 -7.23 -9.31 29.45
N MET A 267 -6.72 -8.30 28.74
CA MET A 267 -5.67 -8.45 27.74
C MET A 267 -4.28 -8.68 28.35
N SER A 268 -4.08 -8.43 29.64
CA SER A 268 -2.78 -8.62 30.30
C SER A 268 -2.41 -10.09 30.51
N GLN A 269 -3.39 -11.00 30.43
CA GLN A 269 -3.22 -12.44 30.63
C GLN A 269 -3.17 -13.24 29.32
N VAL A 270 -3.15 -12.55 28.17
CA VAL A 270 -3.21 -13.18 26.85
C VAL A 270 -1.80 -13.53 26.38
N GLY A 271 -1.49 -14.84 26.35
CA GLY A 271 -0.27 -15.36 25.75
C GLY A 271 -0.36 -15.55 24.24
N GLU A 272 0.78 -15.82 23.60
CA GLU A 272 0.84 -16.27 22.21
C GLU A 272 -0.01 -17.54 22.02
N GLY A 273 -0.77 -17.63 20.91
CA GLY A 273 -1.61 -18.79 20.61
C GLY A 273 -3.08 -18.71 21.10
N HIS A 274 -3.49 -17.70 21.86
CA HIS A 274 -4.85 -17.62 22.42
C HIS A 274 -5.93 -17.28 21.37
N LYS A 275 -6.80 -18.24 21.01
CA LYS A 275 -7.93 -17.98 20.09
C LYS A 275 -9.15 -17.38 20.79
N TYR A 276 -9.76 -16.38 20.13
CA TYR A 276 -11.02 -15.76 20.54
C TYR A 276 -12.21 -16.36 19.78
N TYR A 277 -13.35 -16.42 20.46
CA TYR A 277 -14.58 -17.02 19.94
C TYR A 277 -15.75 -16.03 20.04
N PRO A 278 -16.95 -16.32 19.47
CA PRO A 278 -18.08 -15.40 19.49
C PRO A 278 -18.43 -14.81 20.86
N LYS A 279 -18.21 -15.57 21.93
CA LYS A 279 -18.48 -15.13 23.30
C LYS A 279 -17.59 -13.95 23.73
N ASP A 280 -16.39 -13.84 23.18
CA ASP A 280 -15.36 -12.86 23.54
C ASP A 280 -15.39 -11.62 22.62
N LEU A 281 -16.13 -11.71 21.50
CA LEU A 281 -16.02 -10.80 20.37
C LEU A 281 -17.34 -10.09 20.06
N GLU A 282 -17.23 -8.86 19.55
CA GLU A 282 -18.34 -8.06 19.01
C GLU A 282 -18.03 -7.71 17.55
N ARG A 283 -18.88 -8.14 16.62
CA ARG A 283 -18.67 -7.87 15.18
C ARG A 283 -18.72 -6.36 14.92
N GLN A 284 -17.70 -5.84 14.25
CA GLN A 284 -17.63 -4.43 13.88
C GLN A 284 -18.03 -4.25 12.42
N ASP A 285 -17.25 -4.82 11.50
CA ASP A 285 -17.43 -4.63 10.07
C ASP A 285 -16.68 -5.70 9.27
N ASP A 286 -16.78 -5.68 7.95
CA ASP A 286 -16.01 -6.53 7.05
C ASP A 286 -15.76 -5.89 5.67
N THR A 287 -15.12 -6.63 4.77
CA THR A 287 -14.85 -6.17 3.40
C THR A 287 -16.05 -6.34 2.44
N GLY A 288 -17.26 -6.56 2.97
CA GLY A 288 -18.49 -6.74 2.19
C GLY A 288 -18.73 -8.19 1.77
N ALA A 289 -19.12 -8.41 0.51
CA ALA A 289 -19.32 -9.76 -0.02
C ALA A 289 -18.01 -10.55 -0.08
N TYR A 290 -18.11 -11.87 -0.14
CA TYR A 290 -16.97 -12.69 -0.53
C TYR A 290 -16.73 -12.53 -2.03
N ILE A 291 -15.52 -12.15 -2.41
CA ILE A 291 -15.18 -11.84 -3.80
C ILE A 291 -13.93 -12.62 -4.19
N ASN A 292 -13.92 -13.17 -5.41
CA ASN A 292 -12.77 -13.86 -6.00
C ASN A 292 -11.74 -12.88 -6.58
N LYS A 293 -11.31 -11.91 -5.77
CA LYS A 293 -10.22 -11.00 -6.11
C LYS A 293 -8.91 -11.52 -5.54
N ARG A 294 -7.81 -11.14 -6.19
CA ARG A 294 -6.46 -11.42 -5.67
C ARG A 294 -6.24 -10.80 -4.30
N GLU A 295 -6.83 -9.63 -4.06
CA GLU A 295 -6.77 -8.92 -2.79
C GLU A 295 -8.13 -8.29 -2.46
N VAL A 296 -8.52 -8.38 -1.18
CA VAL A 296 -9.64 -7.62 -0.61
C VAL A 296 -9.11 -6.62 0.40
N VAL A 297 -9.67 -5.42 0.41
CA VAL A 297 -9.23 -4.30 1.24
C VAL A 297 -10.41 -3.69 1.96
N GLY A 298 -10.25 -3.39 3.24
CA GLY A 298 -11.25 -2.74 4.08
C GLY A 298 -10.65 -1.54 4.81
N ARG A 299 -11.34 -0.40 4.76
CA ARG A 299 -11.03 0.79 5.55
C ARG A 299 -12.01 0.87 6.71
N PHE A 300 -11.47 0.94 7.92
CA PHE A 300 -12.23 0.99 9.15
C PHE A 300 -11.91 2.27 9.91
N ARG A 301 -12.94 2.98 10.39
CA ARG A 301 -12.81 4.07 11.38
C ARG A 301 -13.24 3.53 12.73
N ILE A 302 -12.29 3.23 13.60
CA ILE A 302 -12.54 2.53 14.87
C ILE A 302 -11.97 3.29 16.07
N LYS A 303 -12.60 3.13 17.24
CA LYS A 303 -12.11 3.72 18.48
C LYS A 303 -10.83 3.02 18.97
N PRO A 304 -10.05 3.64 19.87
CA PRO A 304 -9.01 2.93 20.59
C PRO A 304 -9.55 1.70 21.32
N GLY A 305 -8.81 0.58 21.26
CA GLY A 305 -9.24 -0.71 21.76
C GLY A 305 -8.47 -1.88 21.13
N HIS A 306 -8.92 -3.10 21.42
CA HIS A 306 -8.35 -4.34 20.89
C HIS A 306 -9.32 -5.02 19.93
N TYR A 307 -8.80 -5.46 18.79
CA TYR A 307 -9.58 -6.00 17.69
C TYR A 307 -8.95 -7.27 17.13
N ILE A 308 -9.78 -8.19 16.65
CA ILE A 308 -9.36 -9.37 15.92
C ILE A 308 -9.78 -9.23 14.46
N LEU A 309 -8.82 -9.42 13.57
CA LEU A 309 -9.00 -9.48 12.14
C LEU A 309 -8.97 -10.95 11.70
N ILE A 310 -10.03 -11.39 11.01
CA ILE A 310 -10.20 -12.79 10.58
C ILE A 310 -10.32 -12.87 9.06
N PRO A 311 -9.26 -13.28 8.33
CA PRO A 311 -9.37 -13.63 6.92
C PRO A 311 -9.95 -15.03 6.75
N SER A 312 -10.86 -15.18 5.79
CA SER A 312 -11.48 -16.48 5.50
C SER A 312 -11.79 -16.63 4.02
N THR A 313 -11.85 -17.88 3.58
CA THR A 313 -12.48 -18.27 2.31
C THR A 313 -13.99 -18.41 2.49
N TYR A 314 -14.73 -18.36 1.38
CA TYR A 314 -16.18 -18.59 1.41
C TYR A 314 -16.48 -20.04 1.78
N GLU A 315 -15.94 -20.97 0.98
CA GLU A 315 -16.09 -22.40 1.22
C GLU A 315 -15.14 -22.88 2.33
N GLN A 316 -15.59 -23.89 3.06
CA GLN A 316 -14.79 -24.56 4.08
C GLN A 316 -13.73 -25.45 3.42
N ASP A 317 -12.64 -25.73 4.14
CA ASP A 317 -11.60 -26.68 3.72
C ASP A 317 -10.89 -26.30 2.40
N LYS A 318 -11.01 -25.03 1.97
CA LYS A 318 -10.21 -24.45 0.91
C LYS A 318 -8.83 -24.09 1.41
N GLU A 319 -7.84 -24.53 0.66
CA GLU A 319 -6.44 -24.33 0.99
C GLU A 319 -5.86 -23.17 0.20
N GLY A 320 -5.02 -22.38 0.85
CA GLY A 320 -4.35 -21.27 0.20
C GLY A 320 -3.49 -20.48 1.17
N GLU A 321 -2.40 -19.94 0.66
CA GLU A 321 -1.57 -18.99 1.40
C GLU A 321 -1.99 -17.56 1.11
N PHE A 322 -1.86 -16.70 2.10
CA PHE A 322 -2.21 -15.29 1.99
C PHE A 322 -1.23 -14.40 2.76
N LEU A 323 -1.32 -13.11 2.50
CA LEU A 323 -0.59 -12.03 3.16
C LEU A 323 -1.60 -11.03 3.71
N ILE A 324 -1.55 -10.78 5.02
CA ILE A 324 -2.27 -9.70 5.68
C ILE A 324 -1.38 -8.47 5.73
N ARG A 325 -1.94 -7.31 5.40
CA ARG A 325 -1.28 -6.01 5.52
C ARG A 325 -2.20 -5.05 6.24
N ILE A 326 -1.66 -4.34 7.23
CA ILE A 326 -2.42 -3.44 8.09
C ILE A 326 -1.71 -2.09 8.10
N PHE A 327 -2.42 -1.05 7.69
CA PHE A 327 -1.95 0.33 7.64
C PHE A 327 -2.72 1.13 8.70
N THR A 328 -1.99 1.82 9.56
CA THR A 328 -2.55 2.68 10.63
C THR A 328 -1.93 4.06 10.58
N GLU A 329 -2.70 5.10 10.91
CA GLU A 329 -2.16 6.46 11.02
C GLU A 329 -1.21 6.56 12.24
N GLY A 330 -0.04 7.19 12.05
CA GLY A 330 1.14 7.19 12.95
C GLY A 330 0.99 7.76 14.36
N GLY A 331 -0.23 7.93 14.86
CA GLY A 331 -0.54 8.18 16.27
C GLY A 331 -0.51 6.90 17.11
N SER A 332 -1.02 5.78 16.58
CA SER A 332 -1.18 4.54 17.35
C SER A 332 0.14 3.74 17.42
N THR A 333 0.48 3.24 18.61
CA THR A 333 1.53 2.22 18.81
C THR A 333 1.03 0.84 18.37
N GLY A 334 0.16 0.78 17.37
CA GLY A 334 -0.68 -0.38 17.15
C GLY A 334 0.13 -1.64 16.98
N GLN A 335 0.16 -2.43 18.05
CA GLN A 335 0.81 -3.72 18.06
C GLN A 335 -0.19 -4.65 17.41
N SER A 336 0.11 -5.04 16.18
CA SER A 336 -0.53 -6.17 15.58
C SER A 336 0.28 -7.41 15.90
N LEU A 337 -0.40 -8.47 16.32
CA LEU A 337 0.23 -9.76 16.64
C LEU A 337 -0.50 -10.86 15.88
N ASN A 338 0.27 -11.81 15.34
CA ASN A 338 -0.30 -13.03 14.81
C ASN A 338 -0.59 -13.96 15.99
N ILE A 339 -1.85 -14.25 16.24
CA ILE A 339 -2.27 -15.09 17.36
C ILE A 339 -2.19 -16.59 17.00
N GLU A 340 -2.04 -16.94 15.72
CA GLU A 340 -2.07 -18.34 15.27
C GLU A 340 -0.75 -19.11 15.36
N GLN A 341 0.33 -18.51 15.85
CA GLN A 341 1.60 -19.22 16.01
C GLN A 341 1.86 -19.56 17.49
N PRO A 342 1.47 -20.74 17.98
CA PRO A 342 2.19 -21.35 19.08
C PRO A 342 3.58 -21.74 18.57
N ASP A 343 4.62 -21.27 19.27
CA ASP A 343 6.04 -21.49 19.01
C ASP A 343 6.33 -22.93 18.55
N THR A 344 6.58 -23.09 17.24
CA THR A 344 6.99 -24.37 16.64
C THR A 344 8.04 -24.12 15.56
N GLY A 345 9.08 -23.36 15.90
CA GLY A 345 10.26 -23.20 15.04
C GLY A 345 10.99 -21.89 15.29
N PRO A 346 12.31 -21.83 15.04
CA PRO A 346 13.14 -20.71 15.45
C PRO A 346 12.58 -19.41 14.86
N PRO A 347 12.64 -18.31 15.62
CA PRO A 347 11.88 -17.10 15.36
C PRO A 347 12.07 -16.61 13.93
N SER A 348 10.95 -16.37 13.23
CA SER A 348 10.98 -15.53 12.03
C SER A 348 11.51 -14.15 12.40
N PRO A 349 12.39 -13.55 11.60
CA PRO A 349 13.10 -12.34 11.98
C PRO A 349 12.18 -11.12 11.88
N THR A 350 11.48 -10.82 12.97
CA THR A 350 10.88 -9.50 13.17
C THR A 350 11.93 -8.53 13.71
N THR A 351 12.29 -7.56 12.86
CA THR A 351 12.70 -6.20 13.27
C THR A 351 13.58 -6.10 14.52
N ARG A 352 14.79 -6.66 14.41
CA ARG A 352 15.93 -6.25 15.23
C ARG A 352 17.07 -5.88 14.30
N ASN A 353 17.67 -4.72 14.51
CA ASN A 353 18.94 -4.32 13.91
C ASN A 353 20.06 -5.24 14.39
N GLU A 354 20.04 -6.51 13.98
CA GLU A 354 21.09 -7.48 14.29
C GLU A 354 21.73 -7.87 12.95
N LYS A 355 22.96 -7.40 12.76
CA LYS A 355 23.87 -7.92 11.75
C LYS A 355 24.00 -9.41 12.02
N TYR A 356 23.55 -10.24 11.08
CA TYR A 356 23.87 -11.66 11.08
C TYR A 356 25.38 -11.83 10.87
N GLU A 357 26.12 -12.12 11.94
CA GLU A 357 27.40 -12.82 11.83
C GLU A 357 27.09 -14.32 11.80
N PHE A 358 27.31 -14.94 10.64
CA PHE A 358 27.36 -16.39 10.55
C PHE A 358 28.63 -16.85 11.28
N ASN A 359 28.46 -17.61 12.36
CA ASN A 359 29.56 -18.23 13.07
C ASN A 359 29.42 -19.74 12.91
N ASP A 360 30.01 -20.30 11.86
CA ASP A 360 29.93 -21.73 11.52
C ASP A 360 30.97 -22.59 12.25
N GLY A 361 31.68 -22.01 13.24
CA GLY A 361 32.56 -22.76 14.12
C GLY A 361 33.75 -23.40 13.40
N LYS A 362 34.10 -22.94 12.20
CA LYS A 362 35.36 -23.28 11.53
C LYS A 362 36.07 -21.96 11.19
N GLY A 363 37.37 -21.92 11.47
CA GLY A 363 38.17 -20.70 11.36
C GLY A 363 38.18 -20.06 9.96
N GLU A 364 38.89 -18.93 9.88
CA GLU A 364 38.90 -17.93 8.77
C GLU A 364 38.45 -18.42 7.37
N ASP A 365 37.52 -17.65 6.79
CA ASP A 365 36.96 -17.82 5.46
C ASP A 365 38.02 -18.08 4.38
N GLN A 366 38.04 -19.30 3.82
CA GLN A 366 38.81 -19.61 2.62
C GLN A 366 37.89 -19.64 1.40
N SER A 367 38.16 -18.78 0.41
CA SER A 367 37.48 -18.78 -0.88
C SER A 367 37.80 -20.05 -1.67
N PHE A 368 36.77 -20.80 -2.11
CA PHE A 368 36.93 -22.03 -2.89
C PHE A 368 36.51 -21.82 -4.36
N SER A 369 37.25 -22.35 -5.32
CA SER A 369 36.91 -22.21 -6.75
C SER A 369 35.88 -23.26 -7.20
N VAL A 370 35.06 -22.92 -8.21
CA VAL A 370 34.00 -23.78 -8.77
C VAL A 370 34.54 -25.14 -9.22
N MET A 371 35.78 -25.18 -9.73
CA MET A 371 36.41 -26.42 -10.18
C MET A 371 36.78 -27.32 -8.99
N GLN A 372 37.26 -26.74 -7.90
CA GLN A 372 37.57 -27.50 -6.69
C GLN A 372 36.30 -28.07 -6.05
N TRP A 373 35.15 -27.38 -6.16
CA TRP A 373 33.86 -27.90 -5.70
C TRP A 373 33.37 -29.08 -6.56
N TYR A 374 33.52 -29.00 -7.89
CA TYR A 374 33.17 -30.11 -8.79
C TYR A 374 33.96 -31.38 -8.49
N ASP A 375 35.27 -31.25 -8.25
CA ASP A 375 36.15 -32.40 -7.96
C ASP A 375 35.86 -33.09 -6.62
N LYS A 376 35.19 -32.39 -5.70
CA LYS A 376 34.73 -32.95 -4.42
C LYS A 376 33.40 -33.71 -4.52
N LEU A 377 32.71 -33.67 -5.65
CA LEU A 377 31.44 -34.40 -5.81
C LEU A 377 31.68 -35.91 -5.99
N PRO A 378 30.80 -36.76 -5.41
CA PRO A 378 30.78 -38.19 -5.69
C PRO A 378 30.72 -38.48 -7.19
N GLU A 379 31.39 -39.54 -7.64
CA GLU A 379 31.53 -39.84 -9.07
C GLU A 379 30.18 -40.04 -9.78
N SER A 380 29.17 -40.57 -9.08
CA SER A 380 27.79 -40.70 -9.57
C SER A 380 27.14 -39.34 -9.91
N GLN A 381 27.42 -38.30 -9.12
CA GLN A 381 26.90 -36.95 -9.34
C GLN A 381 27.70 -36.21 -10.44
N ARG A 382 29.02 -36.44 -10.52
CA ARG A 382 29.84 -35.92 -11.63
C ARG A 382 29.43 -36.52 -12.98
N ASN A 383 29.05 -37.79 -13.01
CA ASN A 383 28.57 -38.46 -14.22
C ASN A 383 27.18 -37.99 -14.67
N LEU A 384 26.28 -37.68 -13.74
CA LEU A 384 24.99 -37.02 -14.02
C LEU A 384 25.15 -35.66 -14.72
N LEU A 385 26.18 -34.90 -14.32
CA LEU A 385 26.52 -33.61 -14.93
C LEU A 385 27.24 -33.76 -16.29
N LYS A 386 27.90 -34.90 -16.57
CA LYS A 386 28.56 -35.18 -17.85
C LYS A 386 27.59 -35.64 -18.96
N TYR A 387 26.55 -36.40 -18.62
CA TYR A 387 25.56 -36.91 -19.59
C TYR A 387 24.41 -35.93 -19.86
N GLY A 388 24.26 -34.88 -19.05
CA GLY A 388 23.28 -33.80 -19.25
C GLY A 388 23.70 -32.74 -20.29
N GLY A 389 24.40 -33.14 -21.35
CA GLY A 389 24.80 -32.24 -22.42
C GLY A 389 23.63 -31.88 -23.36
N ILE A 390 23.29 -30.59 -23.40
CA ILE A 390 22.62 -29.86 -24.51
C ILE A 390 21.09 -29.60 -24.41
N ALA A 391 20.39 -29.94 -23.33
CA ALA A 391 19.02 -29.42 -23.15
C ALA A 391 18.73 -28.96 -21.73
N THR A 392 18.60 -27.63 -21.57
CA THR A 392 17.82 -26.96 -20.52
C THR A 392 18.49 -26.76 -19.15
N VAL A 393 19.70 -26.19 -19.08
CA VAL A 393 20.17 -25.44 -17.89
C VAL A 393 21.00 -24.22 -18.30
N GLY A 394 20.46 -23.41 -19.22
CA GLY A 394 21.16 -22.27 -19.84
C GLY A 394 20.67 -20.87 -19.44
N VAL A 395 19.66 -20.70 -18.57
CA VAL A 395 19.13 -19.36 -18.24
C VAL A 395 18.99 -19.10 -16.72
N GLY A 396 19.28 -20.08 -15.85
CA GLY A 396 19.11 -19.92 -14.40
C GLY A 396 20.32 -19.40 -13.63
N VAL A 397 21.54 -19.50 -14.17
CA VAL A 397 22.78 -19.32 -13.37
C VAL A 397 23.63 -18.11 -13.80
N LEU A 398 23.28 -17.42 -14.90
CA LEU A 398 23.95 -16.16 -15.31
C LEU A 398 23.26 -14.88 -14.80
N CYS A 399 22.04 -14.95 -14.26
CA CYS A 399 21.39 -13.78 -13.62
C CYS A 399 21.84 -13.52 -12.17
N CYS A 400 22.52 -14.47 -11.52
CA CYS A 400 23.02 -14.28 -10.14
C CYS A 400 24.47 -13.74 -10.07
N LEU A 401 25.19 -13.64 -11.19
CA LEU A 401 26.55 -13.09 -11.24
C LEU A 401 26.64 -11.66 -11.83
N GLY A 402 25.53 -11.12 -12.35
CA GLY A 402 25.44 -9.72 -12.82
C GLY A 402 25.14 -8.70 -11.71
N PHE A 403 24.62 -9.12 -10.56
CA PHE A 403 24.21 -8.22 -9.48
C PHE A 403 25.28 -7.98 -8.38
N PHE A 404 26.38 -8.73 -8.39
CA PHE A 404 27.48 -8.54 -7.42
C PHE A 404 28.67 -7.70 -7.95
N SER A 405 28.63 -7.21 -9.21
CA SER A 405 29.67 -6.34 -9.79
C SER A 405 29.39 -4.83 -9.66
N ARG A 406 28.39 -4.43 -8.86
CA ARG A 406 28.18 -3.01 -8.51
C ARG A 406 28.04 -2.80 -7.01
N LYS A 407 29.14 -3.02 -6.31
CA LYS A 407 29.51 -2.18 -5.17
C LYS A 407 30.96 -1.73 -5.36
N TYR A 408 31.31 -0.61 -4.73
CA TYR A 408 32.67 -0.13 -4.51
C TYR A 408 33.26 0.80 -5.57
N CYS A 409 32.71 2.02 -5.65
CA CYS A 409 33.55 3.19 -5.86
C CYS A 409 33.29 4.19 -4.72
N CYS A 410 33.82 3.88 -3.54
CA CYS A 410 34.06 4.86 -2.48
C CYS A 410 35.47 4.63 -1.95
N LYS A 411 36.35 5.59 -2.28
CA LYS A 411 37.76 5.66 -1.88
C LYS A 411 37.91 5.43 -0.37
N LYS A 412 38.68 4.42 0.03
CA LYS A 412 39.22 4.31 1.39
C LYS A 412 40.36 5.32 1.56
N LYS A 413 40.23 6.19 2.56
CA LYS A 413 41.31 6.96 3.18
C LYS A 413 42.42 6.01 3.65
N ASN A 414 43.67 6.38 3.37
CA ASN A 414 44.85 5.68 3.86
C ASN A 414 45.38 6.44 5.10
N PRO A 415 45.40 5.87 6.31
CA PRO A 415 46.00 6.50 7.48
C PRO A 415 47.42 5.96 7.65
N ASN A 416 48.41 6.69 7.14
CA ASN A 416 49.77 6.79 7.69
C ASN A 416 50.68 7.51 6.69
N LYS A 417 50.99 8.78 6.98
CA LYS A 417 52.33 9.35 6.88
C LYS A 417 52.30 10.75 7.49
N ASN A 418 53.05 10.90 8.58
CA ASN A 418 53.53 12.18 9.08
C ASN A 418 54.26 12.92 7.95
N ASN A 419 53.96 14.21 7.76
CA ASN A 419 54.94 15.31 7.87
C ASN A 419 54.37 16.63 7.30
N GLN A 420 54.31 17.62 8.21
CA GLN A 420 54.46 19.08 8.08
C GLN A 420 53.88 19.88 6.89
N PRO A 421 53.37 21.10 7.14
CA PRO A 421 52.90 22.01 6.11
C PRO A 421 54.08 22.81 5.54
N VAL A 422 54.13 22.92 4.21
CA VAL A 422 54.92 23.96 3.54
C VAL A 422 53.95 24.73 2.64
N LEU A 423 53.74 25.99 3.03
CA LEU A 423 53.27 27.10 2.20
C LEU A 423 54.28 27.35 1.07
N GLU A 424 53.83 27.89 -0.05
CA GLU A 424 54.53 28.61 -1.15
C GLU A 424 53.97 28.14 -2.51
N TYR A 425 53.57 28.97 -3.47
CA TYR A 425 53.40 30.42 -3.64
C TYR A 425 52.21 30.62 -4.58
#